data_AF-A0A6C0HGG2-F1
#
_entry.id   AF-A0A6C0HGG2-F1
#
_cell.length_a   1.000
_cell.length_b   1.000
_cell.length_c   1.000
_cell.angle_alpha   90.00
_cell.angle_beta   90.00
_cell.angle_gamma   90.00
#
_symmetry.space_group_name_H-M   'P 1'
#
loop_
_entity.id
_entity.type
_entity.pdbx_description
1 polymer ?
#
loop_
_entity_poly.entity_id
_entity_poly.type
_entity_poly.pdbx_seq_one_letter_code
_entity_poly.pdbx_strand_id
1 'polypeptide(L)'
;MKTLVLYVFHEYNSRVEMFIKNAIFFDENIDFIVISNNKNNKFTVPPYVKILPRDNIGYDFGGWSDALLTDNLYMNYEKFIIVNSSVIGPFLPPEFKGKWTDIFLNGLKNNIKLFGCTINTCNDPINKSHIQNYVCAMDKITLEYLIKCEIFSMTNYAKTYNEAVWNKEVLMSRKILENGWNIGCLLSYYKDVDFTFTTKRPNQYVNPFLNDIMYPKYMNKLWNAYELVFIKGNRQ
;
A
#
# COMPACT_ATOMS: atom_id res chain seq x y z
N MET A 1 -9.48 17.47 6.11
CA MET A 1 -9.70 16.14 5.49
C MET A 1 -8.93 15.15 6.31
N LYS A 2 -9.59 14.14 6.90
CA LYS A 2 -8.93 13.25 7.86
C LYS A 2 -8.40 11.99 7.18
N THR A 3 -7.16 11.63 7.48
CA THR A 3 -6.45 10.48 6.90
C THR A 3 -6.15 9.45 7.98
N LEU A 4 -6.32 8.17 7.65
CA LEU A 4 -5.91 7.05 8.48
C LEU A 4 -4.73 6.31 7.84
N VAL A 5 -3.63 6.19 8.58
CA VAL A 5 -2.47 5.39 8.18
C VAL A 5 -2.43 4.11 9.02
N LEU A 6 -2.47 2.96 8.35
CA LEU A 6 -2.46 1.64 8.96
C LEU A 6 -1.15 0.93 8.65
N TYR A 7 -0.33 0.70 9.67
CA TYR A 7 0.92 -0.03 9.54
C TYR A 7 0.80 -1.41 10.18
N VAL A 8 1.01 -2.48 9.42
CA VAL A 8 0.90 -3.87 9.91
C VAL A 8 2.22 -4.62 9.92
N PHE A 9 2.45 -5.42 10.96
CA PHE A 9 3.61 -6.30 11.06
C PHE A 9 3.29 -7.58 11.84
N HIS A 10 3.99 -8.68 11.53
CA HIS A 10 3.89 -9.94 12.28
C HIS A 10 5.02 -10.08 13.32
N GLU A 11 6.25 -9.78 12.93
CA GLU A 11 7.43 -9.85 13.78
C GLU A 11 8.02 -8.46 13.97
N TYR A 12 8.33 -8.12 15.23
CA TYR A 12 9.04 -6.88 15.52
C TYR A 12 10.52 -7.04 15.15
N ASN A 13 11.01 -6.20 14.23
CA ASN A 13 12.40 -6.20 13.76
C ASN A 13 12.88 -4.76 13.52
N SER A 14 14.14 -4.59 13.09
CA SER A 14 14.74 -3.27 12.87
C SER A 14 13.99 -2.41 11.86
N ARG A 15 13.33 -2.98 10.84
CA ARG A 15 12.51 -2.21 9.89
C ARG A 15 11.27 -1.65 10.56
N VAL A 16 10.63 -2.44 11.41
CA VAL A 16 9.47 -2.00 12.21
C VAL A 16 9.87 -0.86 13.14
N GLU A 17 10.98 -1.02 13.85
CA GLU A 17 11.53 0.04 14.70
C GLU A 17 11.82 1.32 13.89
N MET A 18 12.48 1.20 12.74
CA MET A 18 12.77 2.32 11.86
C MET A 18 11.50 3.02 11.36
N PHE A 19 10.45 2.28 10.99
CA PHE A 19 9.19 2.88 10.58
C PHE A 19 8.54 3.66 11.73
N ILE A 20 8.46 3.07 12.92
CA ILE A 20 7.89 3.74 14.10
C ILE A 20 8.67 5.02 14.44
N LYS A 21 10.00 4.99 14.32
CA LYS A 21 10.86 6.12 14.67
C LYS A 21 10.86 7.23 13.62
N ASN A 22 10.85 6.87 12.33
CA ASN A 22 11.17 7.80 11.24
C ASN A 22 9.97 8.11 10.33
N ALA A 23 8.94 7.27 10.31
CA ALA A 23 7.78 7.44 9.43
C ALA A 23 6.54 7.98 10.16
N ILE A 24 6.43 7.75 11.47
CA ILE A 24 5.32 8.22 12.29
C ILE A 24 5.61 9.64 12.77
N PHE A 25 4.61 10.51 12.66
CA PHE A 25 4.66 11.89 13.13
C PHE A 25 3.28 12.33 13.62
N PHE A 26 3.23 13.42 14.39
CA PHE A 26 1.97 14.01 14.83
C PHE A 26 1.43 14.97 13.77
N ASP A 27 0.15 14.85 13.48
CA ASP A 27 -0.62 15.82 12.69
C ASP A 27 -2.09 15.74 13.07
N GLU A 28 -2.77 16.87 13.20
CA GLU A 28 -4.19 16.91 13.61
C GLU A 28 -5.14 16.23 12.62
N ASN A 29 -4.73 16.07 11.35
CA ASN A 29 -5.52 15.47 10.28
C ASN A 29 -5.07 14.05 9.93
N ILE A 30 -4.05 13.49 10.59
CA ILE A 30 -3.51 12.15 10.27
C ILE A 30 -3.42 11.31 11.54
N ASP A 31 -4.23 10.26 11.59
CA ASP A 31 -4.15 9.26 12.66
C ASP A 31 -3.34 8.05 12.19
N PHE A 32 -2.50 7.52 13.07
CA PHE A 32 -1.74 6.30 12.86
C PHE A 32 -2.28 5.16 13.73
N ILE A 33 -2.40 3.97 13.13
CA ILE A 33 -2.62 2.72 13.86
C ILE A 33 -1.50 1.74 13.51
N VAL A 34 -0.83 1.26 14.54
CA VAL A 34 0.20 0.22 14.45
C VAL A 34 -0.42 -1.12 14.84
N ILE A 35 -0.52 -2.02 13.87
CA ILE A 35 -1.20 -3.31 13.97
C ILE A 35 -0.14 -4.40 14.12
N SER A 36 -0.15 -5.09 15.25
CA SER A 36 0.73 -6.24 15.51
C SER A 36 -0.07 -7.52 15.33
N ASN A 37 0.20 -8.26 14.26
CA ASN A 37 -0.34 -9.60 14.00
C ASN A 37 0.26 -10.69 14.93
N ASN A 38 0.85 -10.29 16.05
CA ASN A 38 1.28 -11.16 17.11
C ASN A 38 1.12 -10.41 18.44
N LYS A 39 0.24 -10.90 19.31
CA LYS A 39 -0.06 -10.29 20.62
C LYS A 39 1.13 -10.27 21.58
N ASN A 40 2.16 -11.09 21.31
CA ASN A 40 3.33 -11.22 22.17
C ASN A 40 4.43 -10.19 21.86
N ASN A 41 4.36 -9.51 20.72
CA ASN A 41 5.34 -8.47 20.38
C ASN A 41 5.32 -7.35 21.43
N LYS A 42 6.52 -6.90 21.81
CA LYS A 42 6.72 -5.77 22.73
C LYS A 42 7.42 -4.65 21.98
N PHE A 43 6.78 -3.48 21.96
CA PHE A 43 7.27 -2.30 21.29
C PHE A 43 6.58 -1.07 21.86
N THR A 44 7.15 0.09 21.62
CA THR A 44 6.59 1.38 22.01
C THR A 44 6.23 2.17 20.76
N VAL A 45 5.21 3.01 20.88
CA VAL A 45 4.82 3.99 19.85
C VAL A 45 4.57 5.33 20.55
N PRO A 46 4.61 6.45 19.82
CA PRO A 46 4.20 7.74 20.38
C PRO A 46 2.77 7.70 20.95
N PRO A 47 2.45 8.50 21.99
CA PRO A 47 1.17 8.41 22.71
C PRO A 47 -0.07 8.77 21.87
N TYR A 48 0.11 9.47 20.75
CA TYR A 48 -0.94 9.81 19.79
C TYR A 48 -1.22 8.69 18.77
N VAL A 49 -0.48 7.57 18.82
CA VAL A 49 -0.64 6.42 17.93
C VAL A 49 -1.43 5.33 18.62
N LYS A 50 -2.41 4.75 17.93
CA LYS A 50 -3.17 3.60 18.44
C LYS A 50 -2.43 2.30 18.14
N ILE A 51 -2.54 1.33 19.04
CA ILE A 51 -2.00 -0.02 18.84
C ILE A 51 -3.15 -1.01 18.71
N LEU A 52 -3.07 -1.92 17.73
CA LEU A 52 -3.98 -3.05 17.58
C LEU A 52 -3.19 -4.38 17.65
N PRO A 53 -3.09 -5.02 18.82
CA PRO A 53 -2.53 -6.36 18.94
C PRO A 53 -3.57 -7.43 18.58
N ARG A 54 -3.22 -8.38 17.71
CA ARG A 54 -4.13 -9.44 17.25
C ARG A 54 -3.39 -10.72 16.89
N ASP A 55 -4.15 -11.78 16.62
CA ASP A 55 -3.61 -13.03 16.07
C ASP A 55 -3.35 -12.87 14.57
N ASN A 56 -2.43 -13.68 14.01
CA ASN A 56 -2.08 -13.61 12.59
C ASN A 56 -3.11 -14.29 11.67
N ILE A 57 -4.36 -13.84 11.72
CA ILE A 57 -5.44 -14.33 10.85
C ILE A 57 -5.54 -13.40 9.64
N GLY A 58 -5.54 -13.95 8.42
CA GLY A 58 -5.67 -13.15 7.20
C GLY A 58 -4.42 -12.35 6.81
N TYR A 59 -3.26 -12.58 7.45
CA TYR A 59 -2.00 -11.87 7.20
C TYR A 59 -2.18 -10.33 7.29
N ASP A 60 -1.46 -9.58 6.46
CA ASP A 60 -1.52 -8.10 6.41
C ASP A 60 -2.94 -7.59 6.16
N PHE A 61 -3.65 -8.19 5.19
CA PHE A 61 -5.02 -7.83 4.84
C PHE A 61 -6.00 -8.06 5.98
N GLY A 62 -5.84 -9.12 6.76
CA GLY A 62 -6.64 -9.36 7.95
C GLY A 62 -6.40 -8.28 9.01
N GLY A 63 -5.15 -7.85 9.19
CA GLY A 63 -4.81 -6.79 10.14
C GLY A 63 -5.44 -5.46 9.75
N TRP A 64 -5.29 -5.05 8.48
CA TRP A 64 -5.94 -3.85 7.95
C TRP A 64 -7.46 -3.95 8.05
N SER A 65 -8.05 -5.11 7.73
CA SER A 65 -9.50 -5.33 7.79
C SER A 65 -10.03 -5.15 9.21
N ASP A 66 -9.40 -5.77 10.21
CA ASP A 66 -9.82 -5.65 11.60
C ASP A 66 -9.75 -4.20 12.08
N ALA A 67 -8.67 -3.48 11.73
CA ALA A 67 -8.54 -2.07 12.10
C ALA A 67 -9.58 -1.17 11.43
N LEU A 68 -9.89 -1.41 10.15
CA LEU A 68 -10.83 -0.60 9.39
C LEU A 68 -12.28 -0.83 9.80
N LEU A 69 -12.66 -2.10 9.96
CA LEU A 69 -14.06 -2.54 10.00
C LEU A 69 -14.61 -2.69 11.41
N THR A 70 -13.77 -2.89 12.42
CA THR A 70 -14.20 -2.87 13.83
C THR A 70 -14.84 -1.52 14.14
N ASP A 71 -16.07 -1.57 14.66
CA ASP A 71 -16.90 -0.40 14.96
C ASP A 71 -17.07 0.58 13.78
N ASN A 72 -16.91 0.10 12.54
CA ASN A 72 -16.89 0.91 11.32
C ASN A 72 -15.90 2.08 11.38
N LEU A 73 -14.72 1.90 12.00
CA LEU A 73 -13.74 2.96 12.23
C LEU A 73 -13.43 3.78 10.97
N TYR A 74 -13.36 3.11 9.81
CA TYR A 74 -13.08 3.76 8.52
C TYR A 74 -14.05 4.90 8.18
N MET A 75 -15.30 4.86 8.67
CA MET A 75 -16.30 5.90 8.36
C MET A 75 -15.90 7.29 8.86
N ASN A 76 -14.97 7.37 9.83
CA ASN A 76 -14.47 8.62 10.40
C ASN A 76 -13.35 9.30 9.57
N TYR A 77 -12.98 8.72 8.42
CA TYR A 77 -11.86 9.18 7.59
C TYR A 77 -12.24 9.27 6.12
N GLU A 78 -11.52 10.10 5.38
CA GLU A 78 -11.73 10.35 3.95
C GLU A 78 -10.66 9.72 3.05
N LYS A 79 -9.47 9.49 3.61
CA LYS A 79 -8.30 8.94 2.93
C LYS A 79 -7.62 7.88 3.78
N PHE A 80 -7.01 6.91 3.12
CA PHE A 80 -6.39 5.76 3.76
C PHE A 80 -5.03 5.49 3.14
N ILE A 81 -4.06 5.15 3.97
CA ILE A 81 -2.78 4.60 3.53
C ILE A 81 -2.55 3.30 4.31
N ILE A 82 -2.39 2.19 3.60
CA ILE A 82 -2.00 0.91 4.17
C ILE A 82 -0.52 0.67 3.91
N VAL A 83 0.19 0.19 4.93
CA VAL A 83 1.63 -0.07 4.90
C VAL A 83 1.88 -1.40 5.62
N ASN A 84 2.80 -2.23 5.08
CA ASN A 84 3.27 -3.42 5.79
C ASN A 84 4.75 -3.35 6.15
N SER A 85 5.16 -4.23 7.06
CA SER A 85 6.52 -4.32 7.59
C SER A 85 7.63 -4.72 6.61
N SER A 86 7.29 -4.94 5.35
CA SER A 86 8.32 -5.14 4.33
C SER A 86 8.99 -3.81 3.92
N VAL A 87 8.44 -2.65 4.29
CA VAL A 87 9.01 -1.36 3.92
C VAL A 87 10.37 -1.08 4.58
N ILE A 88 11.22 -0.38 3.83
CA ILE A 88 12.35 0.41 4.33
C ILE A 88 12.12 1.84 3.85
N GLY A 89 12.32 2.83 4.73
CA GLY A 89 12.08 4.25 4.45
C GLY A 89 11.45 4.96 5.66
N PRO A 90 10.90 6.17 5.49
CA PRO A 90 10.81 6.91 4.23
C PRO A 90 12.16 7.49 3.78
N PHE A 91 12.47 7.39 2.50
CA PHE A 91 13.57 8.06 1.83
C PHE A 91 13.05 9.35 1.22
N LEU A 92 13.30 10.45 1.90
CA LEU A 92 12.92 11.79 1.46
C LEU A 92 14.18 12.58 1.14
N PRO A 93 14.22 13.35 0.04
CA PRO A 93 15.33 14.26 -0.21
C PRO A 93 15.53 15.23 0.98
N PRO A 94 16.77 15.60 1.34
CA PRO A 94 17.04 16.49 2.47
C PRO A 94 16.28 17.84 2.42
N GLU A 95 15.99 18.32 1.22
CA GLU A 95 15.25 19.54 0.93
C GLU A 95 13.73 19.39 1.03
N PHE A 96 13.19 18.17 1.10
CA PHE A 96 11.77 17.91 1.15
C PHE A 96 11.18 18.40 2.49
N LYS A 97 10.20 19.32 2.41
CA LYS A 97 9.53 19.93 3.59
C LYS A 97 8.10 19.43 3.82
N GLY A 98 7.63 18.51 2.99
CA GLY A 98 6.27 17.95 3.09
C GLY A 98 6.19 16.73 4.01
N LYS A 99 5.01 16.12 4.05
CA LYS A 99 4.82 14.81 4.68
C LYS A 99 4.92 13.74 3.61
N TRP A 100 5.52 12.60 3.94
CA TRP A 100 5.57 11.49 2.99
C TRP A 100 4.17 11.02 2.59
N THR A 101 3.17 11.17 3.46
CA THR A 101 1.77 10.85 3.19
C THR A 101 1.22 11.65 2.02
N ASP A 102 1.59 12.93 1.92
CA ASP A 102 1.10 13.84 0.88
C ASP A 102 1.54 13.37 -0.51
N ILE A 103 2.72 12.74 -0.61
CA ILE A 103 3.24 12.18 -1.87
C ILE A 103 2.25 11.13 -2.43
N PHE A 104 1.76 10.22 -1.57
CA PHE A 104 0.83 9.17 -1.99
C PHE A 104 -0.58 9.71 -2.21
N LEU A 105 -1.07 10.60 -1.33
CA LEU A 105 -2.40 11.17 -1.44
C LEU A 105 -2.55 12.05 -2.70
N ASN A 106 -1.51 12.80 -3.07
CA ASN A 106 -1.48 13.60 -4.29
C ASN A 106 -1.43 12.73 -5.57
N GLY A 107 -1.04 11.45 -5.44
CA GLY A 107 -1.12 10.47 -6.52
C GLY A 107 -2.55 10.05 -6.89
N LEU A 108 -3.51 10.22 -5.97
CA LEU A 108 -4.93 9.93 -6.17
C LEU A 108 -5.64 11.04 -6.97
N LYS A 109 -5.11 11.35 -8.16
CA LYS A 109 -5.62 12.39 -9.06
C LYS A 109 -6.36 11.80 -10.25
N ASN A 110 -7.26 12.58 -10.84
CA ASN A 110 -8.06 12.18 -11.99
C ASN A 110 -8.83 10.87 -11.69
N ASN A 111 -8.67 9.86 -12.55
CA ASN A 111 -9.28 8.54 -12.39
C ASN A 111 -8.40 7.52 -11.64
N ILE A 112 -7.29 7.95 -11.02
CA ILE A 112 -6.43 7.06 -10.23
C ILE A 112 -7.05 6.89 -8.84
N LYS A 113 -7.50 5.68 -8.53
CA LYS A 113 -8.20 5.35 -7.27
C LYS A 113 -7.38 4.55 -6.28
N LEU A 114 -6.30 3.94 -6.76
CA LEU A 114 -5.35 3.20 -5.96
C LEU A 114 -3.94 3.64 -6.38
N PHE A 115 -3.10 4.04 -5.42
CA PHE A 115 -1.78 4.59 -5.71
C PHE A 115 -0.72 4.03 -4.76
N GLY A 116 0.41 3.55 -5.29
CA GLY A 116 1.47 2.96 -4.48
C GLY A 116 2.88 3.31 -4.95
N CYS A 117 3.86 2.55 -4.48
CA CYS A 117 5.26 2.79 -4.86
C CYS A 117 5.56 2.25 -6.27
N THR A 118 5.20 1.00 -6.55
CA THR A 118 5.47 0.31 -7.82
C THR A 118 4.27 -0.51 -8.27
N ILE A 119 4.19 -0.78 -9.57
CA ILE A 119 3.26 -1.72 -10.18
C ILE A 119 4.03 -2.93 -10.71
N ASN A 120 3.58 -4.13 -10.36
CA ASN A 120 4.07 -5.37 -10.94
C ASN A 120 3.01 -5.89 -11.92
N THR A 121 3.43 -6.22 -13.14
CA THR A 121 2.52 -6.78 -14.14
C THR A 121 2.59 -8.28 -14.27
N CYS A 122 3.53 -8.95 -13.59
CA CYS A 122 3.80 -10.37 -13.75
C CYS A 122 4.01 -10.78 -15.22
N ASN A 123 4.56 -9.86 -16.03
CA ASN A 123 4.67 -9.98 -17.49
C ASN A 123 3.33 -10.19 -18.23
N ASP A 124 2.20 -9.91 -17.57
CA ASP A 124 0.84 -9.98 -18.10
C ASP A 124 0.08 -8.71 -17.68
N PRO A 125 0.33 -7.58 -18.36
CA PRO A 125 -0.22 -6.30 -17.96
C PRO A 125 -1.75 -6.27 -17.97
N ILE A 126 -2.37 -7.04 -18.86
CA ILE A 126 -3.83 -7.04 -19.00
C ILE A 126 -4.49 -7.70 -17.81
N ASN A 127 -3.97 -8.82 -17.30
CA ASN A 127 -4.66 -9.62 -16.28
C ASN A 127 -4.05 -9.53 -14.89
N LYS A 128 -2.80 -9.07 -14.76
CA LYS A 128 -2.03 -9.17 -13.51
C LYS A 128 -1.38 -7.87 -13.07
N SER A 129 -1.60 -6.74 -13.77
CA SER A 129 -1.15 -5.44 -13.26
C SER A 129 -1.73 -5.17 -11.88
N HIS A 130 -0.85 -4.98 -10.90
CA HIS A 130 -1.21 -4.66 -9.54
C HIS A 130 -0.17 -3.77 -8.87
N ILE A 131 -0.64 -2.91 -7.97
CA ILE A 131 0.24 -2.21 -7.02
C ILE A 131 0.84 -3.25 -6.08
N GLN A 132 2.16 -3.18 -5.87
CA GLN A 132 2.82 -4.00 -4.86
C GLN A 132 2.48 -3.43 -3.47
N ASN A 133 1.76 -4.19 -2.65
CA ASN A 133 1.08 -3.65 -1.45
C ASN A 133 1.96 -3.48 -0.21
N TYR A 134 3.19 -3.02 -0.37
CA TYR A 134 4.00 -2.58 0.78
C TYR A 134 3.65 -1.15 1.22
N VAL A 135 3.21 -0.29 0.30
CA VAL A 135 2.52 0.99 0.58
C VAL A 135 1.46 1.22 -0.48
N CYS A 136 0.24 1.53 -0.06
CA CYS A 136 -0.85 1.85 -0.96
C CYS A 136 -1.81 2.87 -0.35
N ALA A 137 -2.24 3.86 -1.14
CA ALA A 137 -3.18 4.89 -0.77
C ALA A 137 -4.48 4.77 -1.57
N MET A 138 -5.59 5.17 -0.94
CA MET A 138 -6.92 5.21 -1.56
C MET A 138 -7.84 6.24 -0.86
N ASP A 139 -8.94 6.60 -1.53
CA ASP A 139 -10.01 7.41 -0.95
C ASP A 139 -11.13 6.55 -0.35
N LYS A 140 -12.03 7.17 0.42
CA LYS A 140 -13.15 6.48 1.06
C LYS A 140 -14.06 5.74 0.08
N ILE A 141 -14.38 6.36 -1.06
CA ILE A 141 -15.21 5.73 -2.11
C ILE A 141 -14.55 4.44 -2.61
N THR A 142 -13.23 4.49 -2.81
CA THR A 142 -12.44 3.32 -3.22
C THR A 142 -12.42 2.25 -2.15
N LEU A 143 -12.19 2.64 -0.89
CA LEU A 143 -12.19 1.70 0.22
C LEU A 143 -13.55 1.00 0.38
N GLU A 144 -14.65 1.74 0.35
CA GLU A 144 -16.01 1.19 0.44
C GLU A 144 -16.31 0.20 -0.69
N TYR A 145 -15.83 0.48 -1.91
CA TYR A 145 -15.91 -0.47 -3.01
C TYR A 145 -15.08 -1.74 -2.75
N LEU A 146 -13.85 -1.61 -2.26
CA LEU A 146 -12.99 -2.75 -1.94
C LEU A 146 -13.51 -3.60 -0.77
N ILE A 147 -14.23 -2.99 0.18
CA ILE A 147 -14.97 -3.70 1.24
C ILE A 147 -16.11 -4.53 0.61
N LYS A 148 -16.90 -3.94 -0.30
CA LYS A 148 -17.97 -4.67 -1.03
C LYS A 148 -17.42 -5.82 -1.88
N CYS A 149 -16.20 -5.70 -2.38
CA CYS A 149 -15.49 -6.76 -3.10
C CYS A 149 -14.83 -7.80 -2.18
N GLU A 150 -15.02 -7.71 -0.87
CA GLU A 150 -14.39 -8.56 0.15
C GLU A 150 -12.86 -8.56 0.15
N ILE A 151 -12.22 -7.53 -0.43
CA ILE A 151 -10.77 -7.36 -0.32
C ILE A 151 -10.40 -7.07 1.14
N PHE A 152 -11.10 -6.12 1.76
CA PHE A 152 -11.10 -5.92 3.20
C PHE A 152 -12.35 -6.58 3.78
N SER A 153 -12.17 -7.57 4.66
CA SER A 153 -13.27 -8.35 5.19
C SER A 153 -12.90 -8.97 6.54
N MET A 154 -13.85 -8.98 7.47
CA MET A 154 -13.76 -9.69 8.74
C MET A 154 -14.43 -11.08 8.71
N THR A 155 -15.03 -11.46 7.58
CA THR A 155 -15.72 -12.75 7.39
C THR A 155 -15.02 -13.63 6.35
N ASN A 156 -14.25 -13.03 5.45
CA ASN A 156 -13.55 -13.71 4.35
C ASN A 156 -12.04 -13.38 4.36
N TYR A 157 -11.35 -13.83 5.42
CA TYR A 157 -9.90 -13.72 5.53
C TYR A 157 -9.18 -14.67 4.57
N ALA A 158 -8.02 -14.25 4.06
CA ALA A 158 -7.12 -15.14 3.34
C ALA A 158 -6.60 -16.23 4.29
N LYS A 159 -6.72 -17.50 3.90
CA LYS A 159 -6.33 -18.66 4.70
C LYS A 159 -4.89 -19.09 4.43
N THR A 160 -4.40 -18.80 3.24
CA THR A 160 -3.04 -19.13 2.80
C THR A 160 -2.29 -17.90 2.32
N TYR A 161 -0.96 -17.96 2.33
CA TYR A 161 -0.13 -16.91 1.75
C TYR A 161 -0.45 -16.67 0.26
N ASN A 162 -0.71 -17.75 -0.48
CA ASN A 162 -1.08 -17.68 -1.89
C ASN A 162 -2.41 -16.93 -2.09
N GLU A 163 -3.40 -17.16 -1.23
CA GLU A 163 -4.66 -16.39 -1.24
C GLU A 163 -4.43 -14.92 -0.88
N ALA A 164 -3.56 -14.63 0.10
CA ALA A 164 -3.23 -13.23 0.44
C ALA A 164 -2.58 -12.49 -0.75
N VAL A 165 -1.76 -13.19 -1.54
CA VAL A 165 -1.15 -12.61 -2.76
C VAL A 165 -2.19 -12.48 -3.87
N TRP A 166 -2.80 -13.57 -4.33
CA TRP A 166 -3.63 -13.54 -5.54
C TRP A 166 -5.04 -13.03 -5.30
N ASN A 167 -5.70 -13.49 -4.23
CA ASN A 167 -7.09 -13.17 -3.95
C ASN A 167 -7.24 -11.87 -3.17
N LYS A 168 -6.15 -11.28 -2.67
CA LYS A 168 -6.15 -9.96 -2.04
C LYS A 168 -5.25 -8.98 -2.79
N GLU A 169 -3.92 -9.12 -2.74
CA GLU A 169 -3.01 -8.11 -3.32
C GLU A 169 -3.22 -7.86 -4.82
N VAL A 170 -3.21 -8.92 -5.63
CA VAL A 170 -3.44 -8.80 -7.08
C VAL A 170 -4.90 -8.44 -7.35
N LEU A 171 -5.85 -9.19 -6.79
CA LEU A 171 -7.28 -8.97 -7.00
C LEU A 171 -7.74 -7.55 -6.65
N MET A 172 -7.16 -6.92 -5.63
CA MET A 172 -7.48 -5.54 -5.25
C MET A 172 -7.31 -4.58 -6.43
N SER A 173 -6.15 -4.62 -7.08
CA SER A 173 -5.91 -3.77 -8.26
C SER A 173 -6.78 -4.18 -9.44
N ARG A 174 -7.06 -5.48 -9.59
CA ARG A 174 -7.97 -5.97 -10.64
C ARG A 174 -9.38 -5.44 -10.49
N LYS A 175 -9.92 -5.40 -9.27
CA LYS A 175 -11.24 -4.84 -8.99
C LYS A 175 -11.31 -3.35 -9.30
N ILE A 176 -10.25 -2.60 -9.00
CA ILE A 176 -10.16 -1.18 -9.40
C ILE A 176 -10.27 -1.03 -10.92
N LEU A 177 -9.47 -1.79 -11.67
CA LEU A 177 -9.45 -1.75 -13.14
C LEU A 177 -10.77 -2.24 -13.77
N GLU A 178 -11.36 -3.30 -13.23
CA GLU A 178 -12.69 -3.82 -13.64
C GLU A 178 -13.81 -2.80 -13.42
N ASN A 179 -13.68 -1.93 -12.42
CA ASN A 179 -14.62 -0.84 -12.14
C ASN A 179 -14.43 0.40 -13.03
N GLY A 180 -13.54 0.33 -14.03
CA GLY A 180 -13.21 1.44 -14.92
C GLY A 180 -12.34 2.52 -14.27
N TRP A 181 -11.84 2.28 -13.05
CA TRP A 181 -10.89 3.16 -12.37
C TRP A 181 -9.45 2.74 -12.70
N ASN A 182 -8.51 3.67 -12.60
CA ASN A 182 -7.11 3.39 -12.88
C ASN A 182 -6.30 3.19 -11.58
N ILE A 183 -5.16 2.51 -11.72
CA ILE A 183 -4.12 2.41 -10.69
C ILE A 183 -2.91 3.26 -11.09
N GLY A 184 -2.13 3.72 -10.12
CA GLY A 184 -0.93 4.50 -10.37
C GLY A 184 0.20 4.19 -9.38
N CYS A 185 1.41 4.65 -9.69
CA CYS A 185 2.53 4.51 -8.79
C CYS A 185 3.56 5.63 -8.91
N LEU A 186 4.49 5.67 -7.96
CA LEU A 186 5.60 6.63 -7.94
C LEU A 186 6.66 6.35 -9.00
N LEU A 187 6.82 5.08 -9.39
CA LEU A 187 7.78 4.69 -10.40
C LEU A 187 7.56 5.43 -11.72
N SER A 188 8.48 6.33 -12.07
CA SER A 188 8.44 7.15 -13.28
C SER A 188 8.42 6.32 -14.57
N TYR A 189 8.90 5.07 -14.53
CA TYR A 189 8.82 4.10 -15.61
C TYR A 189 7.38 3.91 -16.15
N TYR A 190 6.38 3.98 -15.26
CA TYR A 190 4.96 3.88 -15.60
C TYR A 190 4.23 5.22 -15.58
N LYS A 191 4.96 6.32 -15.66
CA LYS A 191 4.36 7.64 -15.80
C LYS A 191 3.45 7.67 -17.03
N ASP A 192 2.25 8.22 -16.85
CA ASP A 192 1.22 8.39 -17.89
C ASP A 192 0.71 7.08 -18.53
N VAL A 193 0.95 5.93 -17.90
CA VAL A 193 0.36 4.66 -18.31
C VAL A 193 -1.09 4.56 -17.82
N ASP A 194 -1.99 4.32 -18.76
CA ASP A 194 -3.38 3.93 -18.48
C ASP A 194 -3.46 2.40 -18.39
N PHE A 195 -3.54 1.88 -17.17
CA PHE A 195 -3.63 0.44 -16.91
C PHE A 195 -5.04 -0.12 -17.13
N THR A 196 -6.05 0.72 -17.41
CA THR A 196 -7.34 0.23 -17.91
C THR A 196 -7.24 -0.25 -19.34
N PHE A 197 -6.21 0.20 -20.07
CA PHE A 197 -5.96 -0.10 -21.49
C PHE A 197 -7.14 0.22 -22.41
N THR A 198 -8.02 1.14 -21.99
CA THR A 198 -9.19 1.55 -22.76
C THR A 198 -8.81 2.44 -23.95
N THR A 199 -7.73 3.21 -23.80
CA THR A 199 -7.23 4.14 -24.83
C THR A 199 -6.08 3.59 -25.66
N LYS A 200 -5.22 2.75 -25.06
CA LYS A 200 -4.05 2.13 -25.68
C LYS A 200 -3.89 0.70 -25.21
N ARG A 201 -3.60 -0.22 -26.12
CA ARG A 201 -3.20 -1.60 -25.82
C ARG A 201 -1.76 -1.63 -25.29
N PRO A 202 -1.37 -2.66 -24.51
CA PRO A 202 -0.02 -2.77 -23.95
C PRO A 202 1.12 -2.64 -24.97
N ASN A 203 0.97 -3.23 -26.17
CA ASN A 203 1.99 -3.17 -27.22
C ASN A 203 2.14 -1.80 -27.90
N GLN A 204 1.31 -0.82 -27.54
CA GLN A 204 1.39 0.56 -28.05
C GLN A 204 2.19 1.48 -27.11
N TYR A 205 2.60 0.98 -25.93
CA TYR A 205 3.50 1.70 -25.04
C TYR A 205 4.95 1.48 -25.47
N VAL A 206 5.78 2.52 -25.30
CA VAL A 206 7.21 2.48 -25.66
C VAL A 206 7.96 1.48 -24.78
N ASN A 207 7.62 1.46 -23.50
CA ASN A 207 8.29 0.65 -22.51
C ASN A 207 7.58 -0.71 -22.35
N PRO A 208 8.32 -1.83 -22.26
CA PRO A 208 7.73 -3.12 -21.92
C PRO A 208 7.20 -3.12 -20.49
N PHE A 209 6.20 -3.96 -20.22
CA PHE A 209 5.67 -4.13 -18.86
C PHE A 209 6.53 -5.12 -18.07
N LEU A 210 6.84 -4.75 -16.83
CA LEU A 210 7.83 -5.41 -16.00
C LEU A 210 7.19 -6.29 -14.91
N ASN A 211 7.90 -7.34 -14.52
CA ASN A 211 7.61 -8.16 -13.34
C ASN A 211 8.11 -7.46 -12.05
N ASP A 212 8.29 -8.20 -10.94
CA ASP A 212 8.84 -7.69 -9.68
C ASP A 212 10.25 -7.12 -9.86
N ILE A 213 10.36 -5.80 -9.83
CA ILE A 213 11.61 -5.05 -10.01
C ILE A 213 12.29 -4.71 -8.68
N MET A 214 11.78 -5.12 -7.52
CA MET A 214 12.29 -4.65 -6.23
C MET A 214 13.63 -5.28 -5.78
N TYR A 215 14.26 -6.11 -6.63
CA TYR A 215 15.55 -6.76 -6.36
C TYR A 215 16.74 -5.79 -6.56
N PRO A 216 17.90 -6.02 -5.90
CA PRO A 216 19.01 -5.07 -5.87
C PRO A 216 19.61 -4.79 -7.26
N LYS A 217 19.57 -5.77 -8.17
CA LYS A 217 20.07 -5.63 -9.55
C LYS A 217 19.40 -4.52 -10.37
N TYR A 218 18.22 -4.06 -9.96
CA TYR A 218 17.44 -3.00 -10.61
C TYR A 218 17.60 -1.63 -9.94
N MET A 219 18.17 -1.58 -8.73
CA MET A 219 18.44 -0.34 -8.01
C MET A 219 19.41 0.54 -8.81
N ASN A 220 19.10 1.84 -8.89
CA ASN A 220 19.80 2.85 -9.71
C ASN A 220 19.82 2.56 -11.22
N LYS A 221 19.01 1.59 -11.70
CA LYS A 221 18.80 1.32 -13.13
C LYS A 221 17.35 1.56 -13.55
N LEU A 222 16.41 1.05 -12.77
CA LEU A 222 14.96 1.22 -13.00
C LEU A 222 14.30 2.12 -11.97
N TRP A 223 14.85 2.17 -10.76
CA TRP A 223 14.32 2.97 -9.66
C TRP A 223 15.43 3.37 -8.72
N ASN A 224 15.19 4.41 -7.93
CA ASN A 224 16.02 4.76 -6.78
C ASN A 224 15.15 4.98 -5.53
N ALA A 225 15.75 4.93 -4.35
CA ALA A 225 15.00 4.95 -3.10
C ALA A 225 14.23 6.28 -2.88
N TYR A 226 14.81 7.41 -3.28
CA TYR A 226 14.19 8.73 -3.14
C TYR A 226 12.99 8.94 -4.06
N GLU A 227 12.97 8.26 -5.22
CA GLU A 227 11.82 8.24 -6.12
C GLU A 227 10.63 7.50 -5.51
N LEU A 228 10.87 6.35 -4.90
CA LEU A 228 9.81 5.47 -4.41
C LEU A 228 9.33 5.80 -2.99
N VAL A 229 10.07 6.63 -2.26
CA VAL A 229 9.86 6.96 -0.83
C VAL A 229 10.04 5.74 0.09
N PHE A 230 9.45 4.60 -0.23
CA PHE A 230 9.66 3.33 0.46
C PHE A 230 10.11 2.28 -0.54
N ILE A 231 11.00 1.38 -0.10
CA ILE A 231 11.40 0.21 -0.87
C ILE A 231 11.07 -1.07 -0.12
N LYS A 232 10.90 -2.17 -0.86
CA LYS A 232 10.58 -3.49 -0.32
C LYS A 232 11.85 -4.18 0.21
N GLY A 233 12.02 -4.18 1.53
CA GLY A 233 13.18 -4.73 2.24
C GLY A 233 13.26 -6.25 2.28
N ASN A 234 12.20 -6.99 1.97
CA ASN A 234 12.26 -8.47 1.83
C ASN A 234 12.70 -8.93 0.43
N ARG A 235 13.27 -8.01 -0.35
CA ARG A 235 13.91 -8.23 -1.65
C ARG A 235 15.36 -7.74 -1.65
N GLN A 236 15.86 -7.27 -0.51
CA GLN A 236 17.21 -6.74 -0.30
C GLN A 236 18.04 -7.74 0.52
#